data_AF-A0A2V1ASA9-F1
#
_entry.id   AF-A0A2V1ASA9-F1
#
_cell.length_a   1.000
_cell.length_b   1.000
_cell.length_c   1.000
_cell.angle_alpha   90.00
_cell.angle_beta   90.00
_cell.angle_gamma   90.00
#
_symmetry.space_group_name_H-M   'P 1'
#
loop_
_entity.id
_entity.type
_entity.pdbx_description
1 polymer ?
#
loop_
_entity_poly.entity_id
_entity_poly.type
_entity_poly.pdbx_seq_one_letter_code
_entity_poly.pdbx_strand_id
1 'polypeptide(L)'
;MGRKKSPAIWISAVVATSIAAAGYEFYKYLTKDDEQTISASKFTNKSIALTLSHSVLSSDLPLEEIIMNSQNVTFILPPHLSVDDLAGNIDTSQTGLSQTLLNNYKLLRCSNIDGYFHMLKNLKPDTLIVCADDLGIHDKMPKDLPRFVKEVVTLDQNKERVSSILTKVFLR
;
A
#
# COMPACT_ATOMS: atom_id res chain seq x y z
N MET A 1 -0.56 64.93 -21.36
CA MET A 1 -0.25 64.80 -19.92
C MET A 1 0.79 63.69 -19.73
N GLY A 2 2.07 64.04 -19.58
CA GLY A 2 3.16 63.07 -19.40
C GLY A 2 3.27 62.62 -17.94
N ARG A 3 3.03 61.33 -17.66
CA ARG A 3 3.21 60.74 -16.33
C ARG A 3 4.72 60.68 -16.01
N LYS A 4 5.18 61.47 -15.03
CA LYS A 4 6.53 61.33 -14.45
C LYS A 4 6.63 59.95 -13.79
N LYS A 5 7.38 59.03 -14.39
CA LYS A 5 7.66 57.71 -13.81
C LYS A 5 8.69 57.88 -12.68
N SER A 6 8.29 57.69 -11.43
CA SER A 6 9.20 57.77 -10.29
C SER A 6 10.00 56.47 -10.17
N PRO A 7 11.34 56.53 -10.11
CA PRO A 7 12.19 55.34 -9.99
C PRO A 7 11.98 54.57 -8.67
N ALA A 8 11.44 55.24 -7.65
CA ALA A 8 11.07 54.64 -6.39
C ALA A 8 10.04 53.51 -6.52
N ILE A 9 9.11 53.60 -7.48
CA ILE A 9 8.10 52.54 -7.69
C ILE A 9 8.75 51.27 -8.23
N TRP A 10 9.72 51.39 -9.14
CA TRP A 10 10.44 50.25 -9.69
C TRP A 10 11.31 49.56 -8.66
N ILE A 11 12.02 50.34 -7.82
CA ILE A 11 12.84 49.79 -6.74
C ILE A 11 11.95 49.08 -5.72
N SER A 12 10.81 49.67 -5.34
CA SER A 12 9.87 49.02 -4.41
C SER A 12 9.28 47.73 -4.97
N ALA A 13 8.99 47.68 -6.27
CA ALA A 13 8.50 46.47 -6.93
C ALA A 13 9.55 45.35 -6.94
N VAL A 14 10.82 45.68 -7.20
CA VAL A 14 11.93 44.70 -7.20
C VAL A 14 12.21 44.16 -5.80
N VAL A 15 12.14 45.01 -4.78
CA VAL A 15 12.32 44.59 -3.38
C VAL A 15 11.16 43.69 -2.93
N ALA A 16 9.93 44.06 -3.26
CA ALA A 16 8.74 43.26 -2.92
C ALA A 16 8.76 41.88 -3.59
N THR A 17 9.14 41.79 -4.88
CA THR A 17 9.22 40.50 -5.59
C THR A 17 10.36 39.62 -5.07
N SER A 18 11.49 40.22 -4.66
CA SER A 18 12.61 39.45 -4.08
C SER A 18 12.24 38.85 -2.71
N ILE A 19 11.54 39.60 -1.86
CA ILE A 19 11.06 39.10 -0.55
C ILE A 19 10.01 38.01 -0.73
N ALA A 20 9.07 38.18 -1.68
CA ALA A 20 8.06 37.17 -1.98
C ALA A 20 8.67 35.86 -2.50
N ALA A 21 9.70 35.94 -3.37
CA ALA A 21 10.39 34.77 -3.89
C ALA A 21 11.19 34.04 -2.80
N ALA A 22 11.91 34.77 -1.94
CA ALA A 22 12.63 34.17 -0.81
C ALA A 22 11.67 33.53 0.21
N GLY A 23 10.55 34.19 0.50
CA GLY A 23 9.51 33.65 1.38
C GLY A 23 8.82 32.41 0.80
N TYR A 24 8.61 32.36 -0.50
CA TYR A 24 8.05 31.18 -1.17
C TYR A 24 9.00 29.98 -1.12
N GLU A 25 10.30 30.19 -1.36
CA GLU A 25 11.29 29.11 -1.22
C GLU A 25 11.42 28.63 0.24
N PHE A 26 11.36 29.54 1.21
CA PHE A 26 11.40 29.20 2.63
C PHE A 26 10.13 28.46 3.09
N TYR A 27 8.96 28.91 2.61
CA TYR A 27 7.68 28.22 2.84
C TYR A 27 7.71 26.82 2.23
N LYS A 28 8.15 26.68 0.97
CA LYS A 28 8.31 25.39 0.30
C LYS A 28 9.29 24.47 1.03
N TYR A 29 10.33 25.01 1.67
CA TYR A 29 11.25 24.23 2.50
C TYR A 29 10.59 23.77 3.80
N LEU A 30 9.79 24.63 4.47
CA LEU A 30 9.07 24.26 5.69
C LEU A 30 7.89 23.30 5.44
N THR A 31 7.16 23.45 4.33
CA THR A 31 6.01 22.58 4.00
C THR A 31 6.45 21.27 3.31
N LYS A 32 7.70 21.16 2.86
CA LYS A 32 8.25 19.93 2.26
C LYS A 32 8.37 18.77 3.26
N ASP A 33 8.39 19.05 4.56
CA ASP A 33 8.42 18.01 5.59
C ASP A 33 7.02 17.44 5.91
N ASP A 34 5.93 18.12 5.52
CA ASP A 34 4.54 17.71 5.81
C ASP A 34 3.80 17.08 4.61
N GLU A 35 4.29 17.26 3.38
CA GLU A 35 3.87 16.38 2.27
C GLU A 35 4.72 15.10 2.29
N GLN A 36 4.38 14.20 3.22
CA GLN A 36 4.71 12.78 3.08
C GLN A 36 3.95 12.20 1.86
N THR A 37 4.35 12.61 0.66
CA THR A 37 4.21 11.75 -0.51
C THR A 37 5.11 10.56 -0.22
N ILE A 38 4.52 9.47 0.26
CA ILE A 38 5.22 8.22 0.44
C ILE A 38 5.68 7.80 -0.95
N SER A 39 6.92 8.17 -1.25
CA SER A 39 7.51 7.97 -2.56
C SER A 39 7.50 6.47 -2.84
N ALA A 40 6.97 6.09 -4.00
CA ALA A 40 6.94 4.72 -4.51
C ALA A 40 8.33 4.01 -4.50
N SER A 41 9.41 4.75 -4.23
CA SER A 41 10.77 4.25 -4.04
C SER A 41 11.03 3.48 -2.73
N LYS A 42 10.13 3.54 -1.73
CA LYS A 42 10.28 2.73 -0.51
C LYS A 42 9.72 1.31 -0.63
N PHE A 43 8.96 1.02 -1.69
CA PHE A 43 8.35 -0.29 -1.85
C PHE A 43 9.28 -1.25 -2.59
N THR A 44 9.39 -2.48 -2.11
CA THR A 44 10.25 -3.49 -2.73
C THR A 44 9.80 -3.81 -4.17
N ASN A 45 10.77 -3.98 -5.08
CA ASN A 45 10.51 -4.40 -6.46
C ASN A 45 10.16 -5.90 -6.58
N LYS A 46 10.21 -6.67 -5.49
CA LYS A 46 9.87 -8.10 -5.48
C LYS A 46 8.38 -8.31 -5.76
N SER A 47 8.06 -9.42 -6.42
CA SER A 47 6.65 -9.84 -6.58
C SER A 47 6.12 -10.40 -5.27
N ILE A 48 5.10 -9.76 -4.69
CA ILE A 48 4.51 -10.15 -3.41
C ILE A 48 3.06 -10.59 -3.63
N ALA A 49 2.71 -11.77 -3.10
CA ALA A 49 1.33 -12.19 -2.94
C ALA A 49 0.93 -12.09 -1.47
N LEU A 50 -0.09 -11.29 -1.16
CA LEU A 50 -0.65 -11.17 0.19
C LEU A 50 -2.01 -11.86 0.24
N THR A 51 -2.15 -12.78 1.20
CA THR A 51 -3.44 -13.42 1.45
C THR A 51 -4.25 -12.60 2.46
N LEU A 52 -5.43 -12.13 2.04
CA LEU A 52 -6.33 -11.36 2.88
C LEU A 52 -7.03 -12.30 3.87
N SER A 53 -6.65 -12.24 5.13
CA SER A 53 -7.27 -13.01 6.21
C SER A 53 -7.77 -12.06 7.29
N HIS A 54 -8.62 -12.53 8.20
CA HIS A 54 -9.13 -11.69 9.29
C HIS A 54 -8.00 -11.06 10.10
N SER A 55 -6.91 -11.79 10.36
CA SER A 55 -5.74 -11.25 11.06
C SER A 55 -5.09 -10.09 10.31
N VAL A 56 -4.94 -10.23 8.98
CA VAL A 56 -4.36 -9.19 8.11
C VAL A 56 -5.27 -7.97 7.99
N LEU A 57 -6.59 -8.16 7.96
CA LEU A 57 -7.54 -7.04 7.95
C LEU A 57 -7.61 -6.31 9.29
N SER A 58 -7.39 -7.05 10.39
CA SER A 58 -7.43 -6.51 11.74
C SER A 58 -6.13 -5.82 12.17
N SER A 59 -5.04 -6.06 11.44
CA SER A 59 -3.80 -5.30 11.57
C SER A 59 -3.96 -4.03 10.74
N ASP A 60 -3.84 -2.87 11.37
CA ASP A 60 -3.98 -1.53 10.78
C ASP A 60 -2.93 -1.26 9.68
N LEU A 61 -3.04 -2.00 8.57
CA LEU A 61 -2.15 -1.92 7.43
C LEU A 61 -2.73 -0.90 6.44
N PRO A 62 -1.89 -0.03 5.88
CA PRO A 62 -2.31 0.87 4.82
C PRO A 62 -2.44 0.10 3.49
N LEU A 63 -3.45 -0.78 3.39
CA LEU A 63 -3.70 -1.62 2.22
C LEU A 63 -3.93 -0.78 0.96
N GLU A 64 -4.62 0.35 1.09
CA GLU A 64 -4.87 1.31 0.00
C GLU A 64 -3.56 1.85 -0.59
N GLU A 65 -2.68 2.29 0.29
CA GLU A 65 -1.40 2.84 -0.11
C GLU A 65 -0.56 1.78 -0.83
N ILE A 66 -0.55 0.55 -0.31
CA ILE A 66 0.14 -0.56 -0.96
C ILE A 66 -0.48 -0.80 -2.34
N ILE A 67 -1.81 -0.82 -2.49
CA ILE A 67 -2.44 -1.08 -3.80
C ILE A 67 -2.14 -0.01 -4.83
N MET A 68 -2.14 1.25 -4.41
CA MET A 68 -1.95 2.41 -5.30
C MET A 68 -0.48 2.62 -5.65
N ASN A 69 0.43 2.42 -4.68
CA ASN A 69 1.85 2.72 -4.84
C ASN A 69 2.70 1.51 -5.25
N SER A 70 2.27 0.28 -4.97
CA SER A 70 3.05 -0.91 -5.32
C SER A 70 2.65 -1.47 -6.69
N GLN A 71 3.62 -1.73 -7.55
CA GLN A 71 3.36 -2.29 -8.89
C GLN A 71 3.22 -3.80 -8.88
N ASN A 72 4.00 -4.50 -8.04
CA ASN A 72 4.16 -5.95 -8.06
C ASN A 72 3.50 -6.65 -6.86
N VAL A 73 2.36 -6.15 -6.38
CA VAL A 73 1.64 -6.75 -5.25
C VAL A 73 0.29 -7.26 -5.73
N THR A 74 0.02 -8.52 -5.40
CA THR A 74 -1.24 -9.19 -5.68
C THR A 74 -1.91 -9.56 -4.37
N PHE A 75 -3.18 -9.22 -4.22
CA PHE A 75 -3.99 -9.58 -3.08
C PHE A 75 -4.83 -10.79 -3.43
N ILE A 76 -4.86 -11.79 -2.55
CA ILE A 76 -5.64 -13.00 -2.75
C ILE A 76 -6.66 -13.11 -1.64
N LEU A 77 -7.94 -13.15 -2.02
CA LEU A 77 -9.06 -13.35 -1.14
C LEU A 77 -9.31 -14.87 -1.00
N PRO A 78 -9.11 -15.46 0.20
CA PRO A 78 -9.34 -16.88 0.45
C PRO A 78 -10.83 -17.21 0.49
N PRO A 79 -11.20 -18.49 0.30
CA PRO A 79 -12.59 -18.94 0.20
C PRO A 79 -13.40 -18.81 1.49
N HIS A 80 -12.73 -18.63 2.63
CA HIS A 80 -13.37 -18.48 3.94
C HIS A 80 -13.78 -17.04 4.26
N LEU A 81 -13.36 -16.06 3.43
CA LEU A 81 -13.71 -14.66 3.60
C LEU A 81 -14.64 -14.21 2.47
N SER A 82 -15.80 -13.65 2.81
CA SER A 82 -16.67 -13.05 1.81
C SER A 82 -16.20 -11.65 1.45
N VAL A 83 -16.64 -11.19 0.27
CA VAL A 83 -16.45 -9.82 -0.20
C VAL A 83 -17.13 -8.81 0.73
N ASP A 84 -18.23 -9.21 1.36
CA ASP A 84 -19.03 -8.37 2.25
C ASP A 84 -18.34 -8.20 3.62
N ASP A 85 -17.67 -9.24 4.13
CA ASP A 85 -16.85 -9.16 5.35
C ASP A 85 -15.61 -8.28 5.15
N LEU A 86 -15.07 -8.26 3.93
CA LEU A 86 -13.99 -7.36 3.55
C LEU A 86 -14.49 -5.90 3.54
N ALA A 87 -15.67 -5.65 2.95
CA ALA A 87 -16.28 -4.32 2.92
C ALA A 87 -16.61 -3.81 4.34
N GLY A 88 -17.16 -4.66 5.22
CA GLY A 88 -17.52 -4.27 6.59
C GLY A 88 -16.33 -3.88 7.48
N ASN A 89 -15.18 -4.54 7.33
CA ASN A 89 -13.96 -4.16 8.07
C ASN A 89 -13.34 -2.87 7.54
N ILE A 90 -13.49 -2.58 6.25
CA ILE A 90 -12.93 -1.39 5.61
C ILE A 90 -13.84 -0.17 5.79
N ASP A 91 -15.17 -0.34 5.77
CA ASP A 91 -16.16 0.74 5.84
C ASP A 91 -16.16 1.49 7.18
N THR A 92 -15.59 0.90 8.24
CA THR A 92 -15.38 1.61 9.51
C THR A 92 -14.30 2.70 9.40
N SER A 93 -13.49 2.69 8.32
CA SER A 93 -12.28 3.51 8.20
C SER A 93 -12.23 4.52 7.05
N GLN A 94 -13.13 4.48 6.04
CA GLN A 94 -13.48 5.57 5.10
C GLN A 94 -14.19 5.00 3.85
N THR A 95 -15.31 5.61 3.46
CA THR A 95 -16.35 5.13 2.52
C THR A 95 -15.98 5.08 1.02
N GLY A 96 -14.72 4.80 0.66
CA GLY A 96 -14.28 4.68 -0.75
C GLY A 96 -13.26 3.56 -1.01
N LEU A 97 -12.72 2.97 0.06
CA LEU A 97 -11.60 2.03 0.01
C LEU A 97 -12.08 0.63 -0.41
N SER A 98 -13.25 0.21 0.08
CA SER A 98 -13.90 -1.06 -0.27
C SER A 98 -14.11 -1.21 -1.78
N GLN A 99 -14.65 -0.19 -2.46
CA GLN A 99 -14.90 -0.26 -3.91
C GLN A 99 -13.60 -0.32 -4.73
N THR A 100 -12.59 0.44 -4.32
CA THR A 100 -11.32 0.54 -5.04
C THR A 100 -10.52 -0.75 -4.93
N LEU A 101 -10.53 -1.38 -3.75
CA LEU A 101 -9.97 -2.71 -3.52
C LEU A 101 -10.72 -3.79 -4.31
N LEU A 102 -12.05 -3.79 -4.21
CA LEU A 102 -12.91 -4.82 -4.80
C LEU A 102 -12.93 -4.82 -6.33
N ASN A 103 -12.75 -3.64 -6.93
CA ASN A 103 -12.70 -3.46 -8.38
C ASN A 103 -11.26 -3.47 -8.93
N ASN A 104 -10.25 -3.65 -8.08
CA ASN A 104 -8.87 -3.70 -8.53
C ASN A 104 -8.54 -5.06 -9.17
N TYR A 105 -7.89 -5.05 -10.33
CA TYR A 105 -7.40 -6.26 -10.99
C TYR A 105 -6.33 -7.01 -10.18
N LYS A 106 -5.68 -6.33 -9.22
CA LYS A 106 -4.71 -6.94 -8.28
C LYS A 106 -5.38 -7.80 -7.21
N LEU A 107 -6.69 -7.69 -7.02
CA LEU A 107 -7.44 -8.52 -6.08
C LEU A 107 -7.99 -9.76 -6.79
N LEU A 108 -7.52 -10.92 -6.36
CA LEU A 108 -7.88 -12.21 -6.92
C LEU A 108 -8.75 -12.97 -5.94
N ARG A 109 -9.95 -13.35 -6.38
CA ARG A 109 -10.95 -14.03 -5.54
C ARG A 109 -10.87 -15.54 -5.73
N CYS A 110 -10.73 -16.29 -4.65
CA CYS A 110 -10.68 -17.75 -4.68
C CYS A 110 -11.93 -18.33 -4.02
N SER A 111 -12.65 -19.20 -4.73
CA SER A 111 -13.81 -19.93 -4.19
C SER A 111 -13.44 -21.28 -3.56
N ASN A 112 -12.23 -21.77 -3.80
CA ASN A 112 -11.73 -23.03 -3.23
C ASN A 112 -10.23 -22.90 -2.87
N ILE A 113 -9.79 -23.65 -1.86
CA ILE A 113 -8.39 -23.77 -1.42
C ILE A 113 -7.51 -24.38 -2.51
N ASP A 114 -8.00 -25.36 -3.27
CA ASP A 114 -7.21 -25.92 -4.38
C ASP A 114 -6.96 -24.86 -5.47
N GLY A 115 -7.98 -24.05 -5.75
CA GLY A 115 -7.90 -22.92 -6.65
C GLY A 115 -6.87 -21.89 -6.17
N TYR A 116 -6.88 -21.56 -4.88
CA TYR A 116 -5.89 -20.69 -4.25
C TYR A 116 -4.45 -21.17 -4.52
N PHE A 117 -4.18 -22.46 -4.35
CA PHE A 117 -2.84 -23.00 -4.63
C PHE A 117 -2.48 -22.98 -6.12
N HIS A 118 -3.43 -23.27 -7.01
CA HIS A 118 -3.21 -23.14 -8.44
C HIS A 118 -2.89 -21.70 -8.86
N MET A 119 -3.55 -20.72 -8.25
CA MET A 119 -3.25 -19.32 -8.47
C MET A 119 -1.82 -18.98 -8.02
N LEU A 120 -1.40 -19.42 -6.84
CA LEU A 120 -0.03 -19.23 -6.38
C LEU A 120 1.02 -19.86 -7.31
N LYS A 121 0.74 -21.06 -7.84
CA LYS A 121 1.62 -21.73 -8.80
C LYS A 121 1.75 -20.99 -10.13
N ASN A 122 0.69 -20.31 -10.56
CA ASN A 122 0.67 -19.51 -11.79
C ASN A 122 1.30 -18.12 -11.61
N LEU A 123 1.01 -17.46 -10.48
CA LEU A 123 1.56 -16.15 -10.13
C LEU A 123 3.06 -16.20 -9.89
N LYS A 124 3.56 -17.30 -9.30
CA LYS A 124 4.97 -17.48 -8.90
C LYS A 124 5.54 -16.26 -8.18
N PRO A 125 4.90 -15.78 -7.09
CA PRO A 125 5.40 -14.64 -6.35
C PRO A 125 6.78 -14.95 -5.75
N ASP A 126 7.62 -13.92 -5.62
CA ASP A 126 8.88 -14.05 -4.90
C ASP A 126 8.62 -14.27 -3.41
N THR A 127 7.68 -13.51 -2.85
CA THR A 127 7.29 -13.60 -1.44
C THR A 127 5.79 -13.83 -1.31
N LEU A 128 5.38 -14.91 -0.64
CA LEU A 128 4.00 -15.14 -0.22
C LEU A 128 3.86 -14.78 1.25
N ILE A 129 2.86 -13.98 1.57
CA ILE A 129 2.48 -13.68 2.94
C ILE A 129 1.13 -14.32 3.21
N VAL A 130 1.09 -15.19 4.23
CA VAL A 130 -0.10 -15.97 4.56
C VAL A 130 -0.25 -16.13 6.07
N CYS A 131 -1.47 -16.01 6.58
CA CYS A 131 -1.81 -16.43 7.93
C CYS A 131 -2.26 -17.90 7.86
N ALA A 132 -1.41 -18.83 8.28
CA ALA A 132 -1.70 -20.26 8.17
C ALA A 132 -2.82 -20.70 9.14
N ASP A 133 -2.93 -20.03 10.28
CA ASP A 133 -3.98 -20.27 11.29
C ASP A 133 -5.37 -19.94 10.73
N ASP A 134 -5.53 -18.77 10.11
CA ASP A 134 -6.83 -18.29 9.62
C ASP A 134 -7.33 -19.09 8.42
N LEU A 135 -6.44 -19.61 7.59
CA LEU A 135 -6.83 -20.46 6.45
C LEU A 135 -6.91 -21.95 6.83
N GLY A 136 -6.47 -22.35 8.04
CA GLY A 136 -6.49 -23.74 8.48
C GLY A 136 -5.65 -24.68 7.60
N ILE A 137 -4.54 -24.20 7.03
CA ILE A 137 -3.76 -24.92 6.01
C ILE A 137 -2.46 -25.53 6.54
N HIS A 138 -2.22 -25.52 7.86
CA HIS A 138 -0.97 -26.06 8.43
C HIS A 138 -0.61 -27.45 7.89
N ASP A 139 -1.60 -28.34 7.70
CA ASP A 139 -1.39 -29.70 7.19
C ASP A 139 -1.73 -29.89 5.70
N LYS A 140 -2.36 -28.90 5.04
CA LYS A 140 -2.84 -29.00 3.65
C LYS A 140 -1.95 -28.26 2.64
N MET A 141 -0.83 -27.69 3.10
CA MET A 141 0.07 -26.95 2.24
C MET A 141 0.75 -27.88 1.22
N PRO A 142 0.64 -27.59 -0.10
CA PRO A 142 1.24 -28.43 -1.12
C PRO A 142 2.76 -28.47 -0.98
N LYS A 143 3.34 -29.67 -0.96
CA LYS A 143 4.80 -29.87 -0.83
C LYS A 143 5.59 -29.25 -1.99
N ASP A 144 4.93 -29.00 -3.11
CA ASP A 144 5.53 -28.40 -4.30
C ASP A 144 5.48 -26.86 -4.30
N LEU A 145 4.78 -26.22 -3.35
CA LEU A 145 4.68 -24.75 -3.27
C LEU A 145 6.04 -24.03 -3.23
N PRO A 146 7.07 -24.51 -2.50
CA PRO A 146 8.39 -23.88 -2.48
C PRO A 146 9.11 -23.84 -3.83
N ARG A 147 8.64 -24.62 -4.83
CA ARG A 147 9.19 -24.56 -6.21
C ARG A 147 8.66 -23.35 -6.98
N PHE A 148 7.54 -22.80 -6.56
CA PHE A 148 6.84 -21.71 -7.23
C PHE A 148 6.95 -20.40 -6.46
N VAL A 149 7.13 -20.47 -5.15
CA VAL A 149 7.29 -19.32 -4.25
C VAL A 149 8.66 -19.37 -3.60
N LYS A 150 9.47 -18.31 -3.74
CA LYS A 150 10.84 -18.31 -3.20
C LYS A 150 10.87 -18.18 -1.68
N GLU A 151 9.97 -17.39 -1.11
CA GLU A 151 9.90 -17.10 0.31
C GLU A 151 8.44 -17.14 0.79
N VAL A 152 8.15 -17.93 1.82
CA VAL A 152 6.83 -17.96 2.47
C VAL A 152 6.98 -17.36 3.86
N VAL A 153 6.27 -16.26 4.09
CA VAL A 153 6.21 -15.56 5.37
C VAL A 153 4.88 -15.89 6.01
N THR A 154 4.92 -16.74 7.04
CA THR A 154 3.74 -17.05 7.84
C THR A 154 3.53 -15.96 8.89
N LEU A 155 2.33 -15.38 8.90
CA LEU A 155 1.89 -14.43 9.91
C LEU A 155 1.19 -15.17 11.05
N ASP A 156 1.52 -14.78 12.28
CA ASP A 156 0.81 -15.19 13.50
C ASP A 156 -0.39 -14.25 13.72
N GLN A 157 -1.41 -14.68 14.48
CA GLN A 157 -2.59 -13.84 14.81
C GLN A 157 -2.29 -12.57 15.64
N ASN A 158 -1.03 -12.34 16.04
CA ASN A 158 -0.66 -11.18 16.85
C ASN A 158 -0.47 -9.91 16.00
N LYS A 159 -1.39 -8.95 16.16
CA LYS A 159 -1.47 -7.69 15.39
C LYS A 159 -0.15 -6.90 15.29
N GLU A 160 0.59 -6.77 16.40
CA GLU A 160 1.85 -5.98 16.43
C GLU A 160 2.98 -6.67 15.66
N ARG A 161 3.00 -8.01 15.72
CA ARG A 161 3.99 -8.81 14.99
C ARG A 161 3.69 -8.77 13.49
N VAL A 162 2.41 -8.82 13.12
CA VAL A 162 1.95 -8.73 11.73
C VAL A 162 2.37 -7.42 11.08
N SER A 163 2.09 -6.28 11.72
CA SER A 163 2.47 -4.97 11.18
C SER A 163 3.99 -4.86 11.00
N SER A 164 4.78 -5.27 12.00
CA SER A 164 6.25 -5.21 11.92
C SER A 164 6.85 -6.06 10.78
N ILE A 165 6.32 -7.26 10.57
CA ILE A 165 6.76 -8.16 9.49
C ILE A 165 6.39 -7.57 8.14
N LEU A 166 5.18 -7.04 8.01
CA LEU A 166 4.68 -6.46 6.77
C LEU A 166 5.43 -5.16 6.43
N THR A 167 5.65 -4.27 7.38
CA THR A 167 6.51 -3.09 7.21
C THR A 167 7.90 -3.51 6.72
N LYS A 168 8.50 -4.56 7.29
CA LYS A 168 9.83 -5.05 6.87
C LYS A 168 9.84 -5.66 5.46
N VAL A 169 8.74 -6.31 5.04
CA VAL A 169 8.65 -6.97 3.73
C VAL A 169 8.32 -5.95 2.63
N PHE A 170 7.42 -5.00 2.91
CA PHE A 170 6.98 -4.00 1.95
C PHE A 170 7.91 -2.78 1.89
N LEU A 171 8.47 -2.32 3.01
CA LEU A 171 9.38 -1.18 3.08
C LEU A 171 10.82 -1.68 3.23
N ARG A 172 11.61 -1.55 2.16
CA ARG A 172 13.03 -1.91 2.16
C ARG A 172 13.90 -0.78 1.62
#